data_AF-A0A965SWJ4-F1
#
_entry.id   AF-A0A965SWJ4-F1
#
_cell.length_a   1.000
_cell.length_b   1.000
_cell.length_c   1.000
_cell.angle_alpha   90.00
_cell.angle_beta   90.00
_cell.angle_gamma   90.00
#
_symmetry.space_group_name_H-M   'P 1'
#
loop_
_entity.id
_entity.type
_entity.pdbx_description
1 polymer ?
#
loop_
_entity_poly.entity_id
_entity_poly.type
_entity_poly.pdbx_seq_one_letter_code
_entity_poly.pdbx_strand_id
1 'polypeptide(L)'
;MQIRIKKYLIAATALAFTGTLSLPIQAQSAAANYPNKTVKMVVPLTPGSGADIAGRIVAKSLAETWKQPVIIENRPGAGGLLGTGVVVNSDPDGYTLLVQSASYAANPAIYKKLPYDLKSLTDVNILGSSPYALIVSAESPYKTLKDLINAAKAKPGDIPFASAGVGSSTHLAAEYFNQTAGIKMLHVPFKGSPEAIQETIAGRTAYYMAPLQTAISQIQGGKVRALGVTSASRAEAAPTIPTIAEQGFSGFDIGLWVGVWAPSATPQAILQKLNTDINRALGDSEVKSAYAKAGITIKPMNLAETEKFVRSEISKYTKIAKDAGIEPQ
;
A
#
# COMPACT_ATOMS: atom_id res chain seq x y z
N MET A 1 60.10 -36.65 -74.31
CA MET A 1 59.40 -36.86 -75.60
C MET A 1 58.17 -37.71 -75.33
N GLN A 2 57.03 -37.40 -75.97
CA GLN A 2 55.69 -38.02 -75.85
C GLN A 2 54.73 -37.38 -74.82
N ILE A 3 53.93 -36.46 -75.38
CA ILE A 3 52.63 -35.95 -74.94
C ILE A 3 51.61 -37.09 -74.90
N ARG A 4 50.66 -37.09 -73.95
CA ARG A 4 49.29 -37.54 -74.21
C ARG A 4 48.27 -36.96 -73.21
N ILE A 5 47.41 -36.11 -73.77
CA ILE A 5 46.16 -35.57 -73.22
C ILE A 5 45.04 -36.60 -73.42
N LYS A 6 44.12 -36.76 -72.45
CA LYS A 6 42.67 -37.10 -72.59
C LYS A 6 42.03 -37.06 -71.18
N LYS A 7 41.24 -36.04 -70.84
CA LYS A 7 39.79 -35.84 -71.05
C LYS A 7 38.86 -36.67 -70.12
N TYR A 8 38.28 -35.93 -69.17
CA TYR A 8 36.96 -36.02 -68.50
C TYR A 8 36.47 -37.35 -67.89
N LEU A 9 36.24 -37.32 -66.57
CA LEU A 9 35.08 -37.96 -65.96
C LEU A 9 34.63 -37.16 -64.72
N ILE A 10 33.36 -36.77 -64.78
CA ILE A 10 32.58 -36.07 -63.77
C ILE A 10 32.32 -37.06 -62.62
N ALA A 11 32.65 -36.69 -61.40
CA ALA A 11 32.07 -37.31 -60.20
C ALA A 11 31.94 -36.21 -59.13
N ALA A 12 30.73 -35.66 -59.04
CA ALA A 12 30.29 -34.87 -57.91
C ALA A 12 30.28 -35.77 -56.67
N THR A 13 30.91 -35.33 -55.58
CA THR A 13 30.71 -35.95 -54.27
C THR A 13 30.48 -34.84 -53.26
N ALA A 14 29.34 -34.96 -52.60
CA ALA A 14 28.65 -33.93 -51.85
C ALA A 14 29.47 -33.38 -50.67
N LEU A 15 29.48 -32.05 -50.55
CA LEU A 15 29.78 -31.36 -49.30
C LEU A 15 28.71 -31.75 -48.27
N ALA A 16 29.07 -32.58 -47.29
CA ALA A 16 28.25 -32.81 -46.11
C ALA A 16 28.28 -31.54 -45.24
N PHE A 17 27.28 -30.68 -45.44
CA PHE A 17 27.01 -29.53 -44.58
C PHE A 17 26.53 -30.07 -43.23
N THR A 18 27.40 -30.09 -42.23
CA THR A 18 27.03 -30.37 -40.83
C THR A 18 26.14 -29.24 -40.33
N GLY A 19 24.84 -29.36 -40.58
CA GLY A 19 23.81 -28.53 -39.97
C GLY A 19 23.69 -28.91 -38.49
N THR A 20 24.44 -28.23 -37.64
CA THR A 20 24.10 -28.15 -36.22
C THR A 20 22.73 -27.48 -36.12
N LEU A 21 21.69 -28.30 -35.90
CA LEU A 21 20.40 -27.84 -35.40
C LEU A 21 20.65 -27.17 -34.05
N SER A 22 20.86 -25.85 -34.07
CA SER A 22 20.67 -25.01 -32.91
C SER A 22 19.18 -25.03 -32.59
N LEU A 23 18.75 -26.00 -31.77
CA LEU A 23 17.44 -25.99 -31.15
C LEU A 23 17.28 -24.61 -30.49
N PRO A 24 16.20 -23.85 -30.78
CA PRO A 24 15.93 -22.66 -30.01
C PRO A 24 15.76 -23.14 -28.56
N ILE A 25 16.68 -22.76 -27.69
CA ILE A 25 16.45 -22.83 -26.25
C ILE A 25 15.26 -21.90 -26.06
N GLN A 26 14.06 -22.47 -26.05
CA GLN A 26 12.87 -21.81 -25.58
C GLN A 26 13.27 -21.27 -24.21
N ALA A 27 13.43 -19.95 -24.10
CA ALA A 27 13.53 -19.29 -22.82
C ALA A 27 12.31 -19.73 -22.04
N GLN A 28 12.49 -20.75 -21.20
CA GLN A 28 11.43 -21.31 -20.39
C GLN A 28 10.94 -20.14 -19.56
N SER A 29 9.74 -19.66 -19.88
CA SER A 29 9.16 -18.42 -19.38
C SER A 29 9.53 -18.27 -17.91
N ALA A 30 10.26 -17.21 -17.54
CA ALA A 30 10.64 -16.97 -16.14
C ALA A 30 9.42 -16.97 -15.20
N ALA A 31 8.21 -16.74 -15.74
CA ALA A 31 6.95 -16.85 -15.01
C ALA A 31 6.46 -18.30 -14.78
N ALA A 32 6.84 -19.27 -15.63
CA ALA A 32 6.40 -20.66 -15.51
C ALA A 32 6.91 -21.34 -14.23
N ASN A 33 8.13 -20.98 -13.79
CA ASN A 33 8.76 -21.51 -12.58
C ASN A 33 8.73 -20.54 -11.40
N TYR A 34 8.03 -19.40 -11.52
CA TYR A 34 7.96 -18.38 -10.47
C TYR A 34 6.71 -18.56 -9.58
N PRO A 35 6.83 -18.46 -8.24
CA PRO A 35 8.07 -18.43 -7.47
C PRO A 35 8.60 -19.84 -7.16
N ASN A 36 9.94 -20.00 -7.08
CA ASN A 36 10.62 -21.25 -6.70
C ASN A 36 11.53 -21.11 -5.46
N LYS A 37 11.52 -19.93 -4.83
CA LYS A 37 12.22 -19.60 -3.58
C LYS A 37 11.33 -18.65 -2.78
N THR A 38 11.76 -18.34 -1.56
CA THR A 38 11.07 -17.39 -0.68
C THR A 38 10.81 -16.04 -1.35
N VAL A 39 9.57 -15.57 -1.29
CA VAL A 39 9.17 -14.22 -1.70
C VAL A 39 9.12 -13.34 -0.45
N LYS A 40 9.66 -12.14 -0.55
CA LYS A 40 9.69 -11.14 0.50
C LYS A 40 8.75 -9.99 0.16
N MET A 41 7.85 -9.68 1.09
CA MET A 41 6.97 -8.52 1.07
C MET A 41 7.48 -7.52 2.12
N VAL A 42 8.17 -6.48 1.67
CA VAL A 42 8.69 -5.40 2.53
C VAL A 42 7.55 -4.46 2.87
N VAL A 43 7.24 -4.33 4.15
CA VAL A 43 6.27 -3.37 4.68
C VAL A 43 7.04 -2.22 5.31
N PRO A 44 7.03 -1.00 4.77
CA PRO A 44 7.83 0.11 5.27
C PRO A 44 7.17 0.82 6.47
N LEU A 45 6.34 0.10 7.22
CA LEU A 45 5.55 0.57 8.36
C LEU A 45 5.70 -0.42 9.51
N THR A 46 5.38 0.00 10.72
CA THR A 46 5.52 -0.84 11.92
C THR A 46 4.62 -2.09 11.85
N PRO A 47 5.01 -3.19 12.53
CA PRO A 47 4.11 -4.30 12.79
C PRO A 47 2.78 -3.81 13.38
N GLY A 48 1.66 -4.44 12.99
CA GLY A 48 0.32 -4.05 13.41
C GLY A 48 -0.24 -2.78 12.74
N SER A 49 0.48 -2.18 11.79
CA SER A 49 -0.07 -1.15 10.91
C SER A 49 -1.07 -1.74 9.90
N GLY A 50 -1.91 -0.90 9.28
CA GLY A 50 -2.89 -1.39 8.29
C GLY A 50 -2.27 -2.12 7.10
N ALA A 51 -1.08 -1.70 6.64
CA ALA A 51 -0.35 -2.39 5.58
C ALA A 51 0.23 -3.73 6.04
N ASP A 52 0.73 -3.82 7.28
CA ASP A 52 1.22 -5.06 7.87
C ASP A 52 0.09 -6.10 8.01
N ILE A 53 -1.07 -5.69 8.50
CA ILE A 53 -2.25 -6.55 8.65
C ILE A 53 -2.71 -7.09 7.28
N ALA A 54 -2.92 -6.20 6.30
CA ALA A 54 -3.34 -6.60 4.96
C ALA A 54 -2.30 -7.51 4.28
N GLY A 55 -1.02 -7.10 4.34
CA GLY A 55 0.10 -7.85 3.78
C GLY A 55 0.23 -9.26 4.35
N ARG A 56 0.12 -9.43 5.68
CA ARG A 56 0.24 -10.74 6.34
C ARG A 56 -0.88 -11.71 5.95
N ILE A 57 -2.11 -11.23 5.87
CA ILE A 57 -3.27 -12.06 5.49
C ILE A 57 -3.10 -12.56 4.05
N VAL A 58 -2.71 -11.68 3.12
CA VAL A 58 -2.47 -12.06 1.72
C VAL A 58 -1.24 -12.95 1.59
N ALA A 59 -0.14 -12.63 2.29
CA ALA A 59 1.08 -13.43 2.28
C ALA A 59 0.83 -14.88 2.72
N LYS A 60 -0.03 -15.10 3.73
CA LYS A 60 -0.43 -16.44 4.15
C LYS A 60 -1.10 -17.22 3.00
N SER A 61 -2.11 -16.64 2.37
CA SER A 61 -2.83 -17.27 1.25
C SER A 61 -1.93 -17.52 0.02
N LEU A 62 -1.03 -16.56 -0.28
CA LEU A 62 -0.03 -16.73 -1.34
C LEU A 62 0.95 -17.86 -1.03
N ALA A 63 1.43 -17.99 0.21
CA ALA A 63 2.35 -19.06 0.59
C ALA A 63 1.71 -20.45 0.42
N GLU A 64 0.42 -20.58 0.75
CA GLU A 64 -0.35 -21.82 0.55
C GLU A 64 -0.55 -22.15 -0.93
N THR A 65 -0.79 -21.12 -1.76
CA THR A 65 -0.98 -21.27 -3.21
C THR A 65 0.33 -21.60 -3.92
N TRP A 66 1.42 -20.91 -3.57
CA TRP A 66 2.71 -21.04 -4.21
C TRP A 66 3.54 -22.22 -3.70
N LYS A 67 3.19 -22.77 -2.53
CA LYS A 67 4.03 -23.77 -1.82
C LYS A 67 5.46 -23.27 -1.61
N GLN A 68 5.60 -21.95 -1.44
CA GLN A 68 6.84 -21.25 -1.17
C GLN A 68 6.61 -20.27 -0.01
N PRO A 69 7.59 -20.06 0.88
CA PRO A 69 7.44 -19.09 1.95
C PRO A 69 7.22 -17.68 1.40
N VAL A 70 6.24 -16.96 1.94
CA VAL A 70 6.05 -15.52 1.70
C VAL A 70 6.24 -14.80 3.03
N ILE A 71 7.35 -14.06 3.15
CA ILE A 71 7.75 -13.43 4.40
C ILE A 71 7.44 -11.94 4.39
N ILE A 72 6.94 -11.42 5.51
CA ILE A 72 6.75 -9.99 5.73
C ILE A 72 7.96 -9.43 6.47
N GLU A 73 8.61 -8.44 5.88
CA GLU A 73 9.76 -7.74 6.47
C GLU A 73 9.39 -6.29 6.77
N ASN A 74 9.23 -5.94 8.05
CA ASN A 74 8.92 -4.56 8.43
C ASN A 74 10.18 -3.68 8.44
N ARG A 75 10.17 -2.57 7.68
CA ARG A 75 11.27 -1.59 7.57
C ARG A 75 10.73 -0.15 7.78
N PRO A 76 10.29 0.21 8.99
CA PRO A 76 9.69 1.51 9.26
C PRO A 76 10.72 2.66 9.20
N GLY A 77 10.22 3.87 8.95
CA GLY A 77 10.99 5.12 9.06
C GLY A 77 10.66 6.13 7.96
N ALA A 78 10.69 7.43 8.31
CA ALA A 78 10.44 8.55 7.40
C ALA A 78 9.18 8.40 6.53
N GLY A 79 8.01 8.16 7.13
CA GLY A 79 6.75 7.94 6.38
C GLY A 79 6.76 6.70 5.46
N GLY A 80 7.74 5.82 5.63
CA GLY A 80 7.96 4.62 4.83
C GLY A 80 8.96 4.79 3.68
N LEU A 81 9.61 5.95 3.54
CA LEU A 81 10.61 6.17 2.50
C LEU A 81 11.79 5.18 2.59
N LEU A 82 12.24 4.84 3.80
CA LEU A 82 13.39 3.94 4.00
C LEU A 82 13.11 2.53 3.46
N GLY A 83 11.99 1.93 3.86
CA GLY A 83 11.60 0.60 3.38
C GLY A 83 11.24 0.58 1.89
N THR A 84 10.65 1.66 1.36
CA THR A 84 10.43 1.78 -0.10
C THR A 84 11.76 1.80 -0.86
N GLY A 85 12.78 2.52 -0.35
CA GLY A 85 14.12 2.53 -0.94
C GLY A 85 14.78 1.15 -1.00
N VAL A 86 14.51 0.27 -0.03
CA VAL A 86 15.00 -1.13 -0.07
C VAL A 86 14.47 -1.89 -1.28
N VAL A 87 13.17 -1.73 -1.60
CA VAL A 87 12.55 -2.42 -2.74
C VAL A 87 12.98 -1.81 -4.07
N VAL A 88 13.07 -0.48 -4.14
CA VAL A 88 13.55 0.23 -5.34
C VAL A 88 14.93 -0.28 -5.78
N ASN A 89 15.80 -0.61 -4.83
CA ASN A 89 17.16 -1.11 -5.09
C ASN A 89 17.28 -2.64 -5.12
N SER A 90 16.16 -3.37 -5.09
CA SER A 90 16.18 -4.83 -5.12
C SER A 90 16.19 -5.38 -6.55
N ASP A 91 16.61 -6.64 -6.70
CA ASP A 91 16.61 -7.31 -8.00
C ASP A 91 15.19 -7.32 -8.61
N PRO A 92 15.04 -7.00 -9.90
CA PRO A 92 13.75 -6.98 -10.58
C PRO A 92 13.31 -8.41 -10.98
N ASP A 93 13.37 -9.35 -10.05
CA ASP A 93 13.07 -10.78 -10.26
C ASP A 93 11.71 -11.20 -9.66
N GLY A 94 10.99 -10.24 -9.05
CA GLY A 94 9.70 -10.45 -8.40
C GLY A 94 9.77 -11.06 -7.00
N TYR A 95 10.95 -11.35 -6.45
CA TYR A 95 11.06 -11.95 -5.10
C TYR A 95 11.14 -10.92 -3.98
N THR A 96 11.29 -9.63 -4.30
CA THR A 96 11.16 -8.54 -3.34
C THR A 96 10.06 -7.60 -3.80
N LEU A 97 8.99 -7.54 -3.02
CA LEU A 97 7.80 -6.73 -3.28
C LEU A 97 7.67 -5.67 -2.19
N LEU A 98 7.12 -4.51 -2.54
CA LEU A 98 6.73 -3.49 -1.59
C LEU A 98 5.26 -3.67 -1.24
N VAL A 99 4.92 -3.60 0.05
CA VAL A 99 3.55 -3.48 0.53
C VAL A 99 3.44 -2.18 1.31
N GLN A 100 2.78 -1.19 0.73
CA GLN A 100 2.73 0.17 1.28
C GLN A 100 1.30 0.70 1.26
N SER A 101 1.04 1.62 2.16
CA SER A 101 -0.23 2.34 2.30
C SER A 101 -0.40 3.45 1.26
N ALA A 102 -1.53 4.14 1.34
CA ALA A 102 -1.80 5.42 0.68
C ALA A 102 -0.71 6.49 0.88
N SER A 103 0.18 6.32 1.88
CA SER A 103 1.38 7.15 2.04
C SER A 103 2.24 7.17 0.76
N TYR A 104 2.25 6.09 -0.03
CA TYR A 104 2.94 6.08 -1.33
C TYR A 104 2.47 7.20 -2.27
N ALA A 105 1.15 7.38 -2.37
CA ALA A 105 0.55 8.42 -3.21
C ALA A 105 0.68 9.83 -2.61
N ALA A 106 0.78 9.91 -1.30
CA ALA A 106 0.99 11.14 -0.57
C ALA A 106 2.41 11.69 -0.62
N ASN A 107 3.42 10.80 -0.60
CA ASN A 107 4.83 11.16 -0.49
C ASN A 107 5.28 12.27 -1.47
N PRO A 108 4.89 12.27 -2.76
CA PRO A 108 5.27 13.34 -3.69
C PRO A 108 4.77 14.74 -3.30
N ALA A 109 3.71 14.82 -2.50
CA ALA A 109 3.11 16.08 -2.06
C ALA A 109 3.70 16.60 -0.74
N ILE A 110 4.43 15.77 0.01
CA ILE A 110 4.91 16.08 1.36
C ILE A 110 6.43 16.21 1.42
N TYR A 111 7.16 15.57 0.51
CA TYR A 111 8.62 15.62 0.50
C TYR A 111 9.11 16.45 -0.68
N LYS A 112 10.00 17.44 -0.43
CA LYS A 112 10.63 18.22 -1.50
C LYS A 112 11.40 17.35 -2.48
N LYS A 113 12.00 16.28 -1.97
CA LYS A 113 12.77 15.32 -2.74
C LYS A 113 12.55 13.92 -2.18
N LEU A 114 12.09 13.01 -3.03
CA LEU A 114 12.05 11.59 -2.70
C LEU A 114 13.43 10.96 -2.92
N PRO A 115 13.81 9.96 -2.11
CA PRO A 115 15.05 9.19 -2.30
C PRO A 115 14.94 8.18 -3.46
N TYR A 116 13.83 8.17 -4.19
CA TYR A 116 13.57 7.31 -5.34
C TYR A 116 12.63 8.02 -6.33
N ASP A 117 12.64 7.57 -7.60
CA ASP A 117 11.62 7.94 -8.58
C ASP A 117 10.43 6.98 -8.45
N LEU A 118 9.20 7.48 -8.52
CA LEU A 118 8.01 6.62 -8.57
C LEU A 118 8.05 5.65 -9.76
N LYS A 119 8.70 6.03 -10.86
CA LYS A 119 8.92 5.18 -12.05
C LYS A 119 9.89 4.03 -11.80
N SER A 120 10.59 4.00 -10.66
CA SER A 120 11.43 2.87 -10.25
C SER A 120 10.61 1.67 -9.75
N LEU A 121 9.29 1.82 -9.62
CA LEU A 121 8.38 0.76 -9.21
C LEU A 121 7.23 0.60 -10.21
N THR A 122 6.74 -0.63 -10.36
CA THR A 122 5.53 -0.96 -11.11
C THR A 122 4.38 -1.22 -10.14
N ASP A 123 3.22 -0.61 -10.40
CA ASP A 123 1.97 -0.77 -9.64
C ASP A 123 1.38 -2.17 -9.90
N VAL A 124 1.48 -3.11 -8.94
CA VAL A 124 1.12 -4.53 -9.16
C VAL A 124 -0.35 -4.82 -8.80
N ASN A 125 -0.81 -4.40 -7.63
CA ASN A 125 -2.18 -4.66 -7.17
C ASN A 125 -2.57 -3.74 -6.00
N ILE A 126 -3.88 -3.63 -5.72
CA ILE A 126 -4.42 -3.02 -4.50
C ILE A 126 -5.00 -4.13 -3.63
N LEU A 127 -4.39 -4.37 -2.47
CA LEU A 127 -4.83 -5.41 -1.54
C LEU A 127 -6.21 -5.08 -0.97
N GLY A 128 -6.48 -3.81 -0.70
CA GLY A 128 -7.79 -3.38 -0.21
C GLY A 128 -7.76 -1.96 0.33
N SER A 129 -8.93 -1.47 0.72
CA SER A 129 -9.11 -0.15 1.32
C SER A 129 -9.89 -0.21 2.61
N SER A 130 -9.74 0.80 3.44
CA SER A 130 -10.49 0.96 4.69
C SER A 130 -10.62 2.45 5.00
N PRO A 131 -11.70 2.88 5.66
CA PRO A 131 -11.77 4.24 6.16
C PRO A 131 -10.80 4.44 7.33
N TYR A 132 -10.50 5.70 7.61
CA TYR A 132 -10.05 6.08 8.94
C TYR A 132 -11.26 6.29 9.85
N ALA A 133 -11.11 5.99 11.12
CA ALA A 133 -12.01 6.39 12.18
C ALA A 133 -11.32 7.50 12.99
N LEU A 134 -12.00 8.63 13.19
CA LEU A 134 -11.57 9.65 14.13
C LEU A 134 -11.86 9.12 15.54
N ILE A 135 -10.83 8.61 16.21
CA ILE A 135 -10.95 8.04 17.55
C ILE A 135 -10.47 9.03 18.62
N VAL A 136 -11.11 8.98 19.77
CA VAL A 136 -10.74 9.68 21.01
C VAL A 136 -10.73 8.69 22.16
N SER A 137 -10.03 8.98 23.27
CA SER A 137 -10.12 8.17 24.49
C SER A 137 -11.58 7.97 24.93
N ALA A 138 -11.94 6.81 25.49
CA ALA A 138 -13.27 6.60 26.05
C ALA A 138 -13.63 7.64 27.11
N GLU A 139 -12.63 8.02 27.93
CA GLU A 139 -12.69 9.02 28.99
C GLU A 139 -12.59 10.46 28.49
N SER A 140 -12.33 10.66 27.20
CA SER A 140 -12.21 12.00 26.61
C SER A 140 -13.47 12.83 26.86
N PRO A 141 -13.33 14.14 27.14
CA PRO A 141 -14.48 15.05 27.21
C PRO A 141 -15.16 15.24 25.84
N TYR A 142 -14.50 14.89 24.74
CA TYR A 142 -15.06 14.98 23.39
C TYR A 142 -15.98 13.78 23.13
N LYS A 143 -17.29 13.96 23.27
CA LYS A 143 -18.28 12.89 23.04
C LYS A 143 -18.81 12.89 21.61
N THR A 144 -18.73 14.04 20.94
CA THR A 144 -19.14 14.26 19.55
C THR A 144 -18.06 14.98 18.76
N LEU A 145 -18.16 14.94 17.43
CA LEU A 145 -17.28 15.70 16.54
C LEU A 145 -17.34 17.21 16.83
N LYS A 146 -18.54 17.72 17.15
CA LYS A 146 -18.77 19.12 17.51
C LYS A 146 -18.03 19.53 18.78
N ASP A 147 -17.95 18.66 19.79
CA ASP A 147 -17.24 18.95 21.04
C ASP A 147 -15.74 19.18 20.77
N LEU A 148 -15.13 18.31 19.97
CA LEU A 148 -13.74 18.42 19.57
C LEU A 148 -13.48 19.71 18.79
N ILE A 149 -14.33 20.02 17.80
CA ILE A 149 -14.20 21.23 16.97
C ILE A 149 -14.32 22.49 17.82
N ASN A 150 -15.32 22.56 18.71
CA ASN A 150 -15.53 23.71 19.58
C ASN A 150 -14.32 23.93 20.51
N ALA A 151 -13.78 22.85 21.09
CA ALA A 151 -12.60 22.93 21.93
C ALA A 151 -11.37 23.42 21.15
N ALA A 152 -11.15 22.91 19.94
CA ALA A 152 -10.04 23.32 19.08
C ALA A 152 -10.15 24.78 18.62
N LYS A 153 -11.37 25.28 18.37
CA LYS A 153 -11.60 26.71 18.07
C LYS A 153 -11.35 27.61 19.26
N ALA A 154 -11.65 27.14 20.48
CA ALA A 154 -11.40 27.90 21.71
C ALA A 154 -9.91 27.96 22.07
N LYS A 155 -9.09 26.99 21.63
CA LYS A 155 -7.66 26.91 21.91
C LYS A 155 -6.86 26.54 20.65
N PRO A 156 -6.76 27.45 19.66
CA PRO A 156 -6.15 27.14 18.37
C PRO A 156 -4.67 26.79 18.51
N GLY A 157 -4.29 25.58 18.11
CA GLY A 157 -2.90 25.11 18.14
C GLY A 157 -2.42 24.52 19.47
N ASP A 158 -3.26 24.47 20.51
CA ASP A 158 -2.88 23.92 21.81
C ASP A 158 -3.26 22.44 21.97
N ILE A 159 -4.33 22.02 21.30
CA ILE A 159 -4.88 20.67 21.46
C ILE A 159 -4.11 19.70 20.55
N PRO A 160 -3.45 18.67 21.10
CA PRO A 160 -2.64 17.76 20.30
C PRO A 160 -3.47 16.71 19.57
N PHE A 161 -3.09 16.36 18.35
CA PHE A 161 -3.58 15.19 17.63
C PHE A 161 -2.42 14.26 17.25
N ALA A 162 -2.68 12.96 17.21
CA ALA A 162 -1.65 11.96 16.89
C ALA A 162 -1.55 11.69 15.38
N SER A 163 -0.38 11.23 14.93
CA SER A 163 -0.25 10.52 13.66
C SER A 163 0.72 9.33 13.76
N ALA A 164 0.70 8.47 12.74
CA ALA A 164 1.71 7.41 12.55
C ALA A 164 3.06 7.93 12.00
N GLY A 165 3.39 9.19 12.25
CA GLY A 165 4.60 9.85 11.78
C GLY A 165 4.31 10.95 10.76
N VAL A 166 5.29 11.84 10.61
CA VAL A 166 5.27 12.89 9.57
C VAL A 166 5.20 12.24 8.20
N GLY A 167 4.36 12.79 7.34
CA GLY A 167 4.14 12.29 5.99
C GLY A 167 3.33 11.00 5.85
N SER A 168 2.91 10.38 6.96
CA SER A 168 2.04 9.21 6.89
C SER A 168 0.63 9.59 6.41
N SER A 169 -0.09 8.66 5.80
CA SER A 169 -1.46 8.90 5.35
C SER A 169 -2.43 9.32 6.47
N THR A 170 -2.11 8.96 7.72
CA THR A 170 -2.90 9.35 8.91
C THR A 170 -2.62 10.78 9.36
N HIS A 171 -1.40 11.27 9.14
CA HIS A 171 -1.08 12.69 9.32
C HIS A 171 -1.89 13.53 8.34
N LEU A 172 -1.90 13.16 7.07
CA LEU A 172 -2.67 13.85 6.04
C LEU A 172 -4.18 13.81 6.28
N ALA A 173 -4.73 12.67 6.67
CA ALA A 173 -6.15 12.55 6.98
C ALA A 173 -6.55 13.49 8.14
N ALA A 174 -5.68 13.62 9.15
CA ALA A 174 -5.91 14.52 10.26
C ALA A 174 -5.84 15.99 9.85
N GLU A 175 -4.85 16.38 9.04
CA GLU A 175 -4.73 17.75 8.55
C GLU A 175 -5.86 18.13 7.59
N TYR A 176 -6.25 17.21 6.70
CA TYR A 176 -7.40 17.41 5.83
C TYR A 176 -8.69 17.65 6.63
N PHE A 177 -8.90 16.90 7.72
CA PHE A 177 -10.00 17.15 8.65
C PHE A 177 -9.88 18.50 9.34
N ASN A 178 -8.71 18.82 9.92
CA ASN A 178 -8.50 20.08 10.64
C ASN A 178 -8.81 21.28 9.74
N GLN A 179 -8.31 21.24 8.51
CA GLN A 179 -8.57 22.29 7.54
C GLN A 179 -10.06 22.37 7.18
N THR A 180 -10.68 21.24 6.85
CA THR A 180 -12.10 21.19 6.47
C THR A 180 -13.00 21.66 7.61
N ALA A 181 -12.62 21.38 8.87
CA ALA A 181 -13.30 21.83 10.07
C ALA A 181 -12.97 23.29 10.47
N GLY A 182 -11.99 23.92 9.82
CA GLY A 182 -11.52 25.27 10.15
C GLY A 182 -10.94 25.34 11.56
N ILE A 183 -10.15 24.34 11.96
CA ILE A 183 -9.50 24.26 13.27
C ILE A 183 -7.99 24.12 13.11
N LYS A 184 -7.24 24.63 14.10
CA LYS A 184 -5.79 24.49 14.19
C LYS A 184 -5.46 23.63 15.39
N MET A 185 -4.65 22.58 15.20
CA MET A 185 -4.29 21.63 16.24
C MET A 185 -2.79 21.35 16.22
N LEU A 186 -2.25 20.87 17.34
CA LEU A 186 -0.83 20.55 17.47
C LEU A 186 -0.57 19.13 16.97
N HIS A 187 0.24 18.97 15.93
CA HIS A 187 0.62 17.64 15.45
C HIS A 187 1.66 16.98 16.37
N VAL A 188 1.38 15.76 16.83
CA VAL A 188 2.33 14.91 17.57
C VAL A 188 2.56 13.60 16.77
N PRO A 189 3.74 13.45 16.11
CA PRO A 189 4.05 12.24 15.36
C PRO A 189 4.57 11.11 16.25
N PHE A 190 4.06 9.89 16.03
CA PHE A 190 4.54 8.66 16.66
C PHE A 190 5.17 7.71 15.63
N LYS A 191 5.81 6.62 16.08
CA LYS A 191 6.52 5.69 15.17
C LYS A 191 5.57 4.88 14.28
N GLY A 192 4.31 4.76 14.64
CA GLY A 192 3.30 4.02 13.89
C GLY A 192 1.91 4.07 14.53
N SER A 193 0.91 3.53 13.84
CA SER A 193 -0.48 3.49 14.32
C SER A 193 -0.66 2.84 15.70
N PRO A 194 0.03 1.73 16.05
CA PRO A 194 -0.13 1.13 17.37
C PRO A 194 0.22 2.09 18.51
N GLU A 195 1.33 2.83 18.39
CA GLU A 195 1.75 3.83 19.37
C GLU A 195 0.76 5.00 19.42
N ALA A 196 0.39 5.57 18.27
CA ALA A 196 -0.59 6.66 18.19
C ALA A 196 -1.95 6.31 18.85
N ILE A 197 -2.42 5.07 18.71
CA ILE A 197 -3.63 4.57 19.35
C ILE A 197 -3.47 4.52 20.88
N GLN A 198 -2.35 3.99 21.38
CA GLN A 198 -2.08 3.94 22.82
C GLN A 198 -2.03 5.32 23.45
N GLU A 199 -1.40 6.28 22.76
CA GLU A 199 -1.27 7.67 23.20
C GLU A 199 -2.63 8.39 23.22
N THR A 200 -3.49 8.07 22.26
CA THR A 200 -4.88 8.54 22.24
C THR A 200 -5.71 7.90 23.34
N ILE A 201 -5.57 6.59 23.59
CA ILE A 201 -6.24 5.90 24.71
C ILE A 201 -5.87 6.56 26.04
N ALA A 202 -4.57 6.85 26.24
CA ALA A 202 -4.04 7.50 27.43
C ALA A 202 -4.46 8.97 27.57
N GLY A 203 -5.14 9.55 26.57
CA GLY A 203 -5.57 10.96 26.57
C GLY A 203 -4.42 11.96 26.39
N ARG A 204 -3.23 11.52 25.97
CA ARG A 204 -2.09 12.40 25.66
C ARG A 204 -2.28 13.15 24.34
N THR A 205 -3.08 12.59 23.43
CA THR A 205 -3.60 13.26 22.25
C THR A 205 -5.12 13.27 22.25
N ALA A 206 -5.72 14.36 21.79
CA ALA A 206 -7.17 14.54 21.76
C ALA A 206 -7.85 13.54 20.82
N TYR A 207 -7.25 13.32 19.65
CA TYR A 207 -7.74 12.33 18.69
C TYR A 207 -6.63 11.74 17.81
N TYR A 208 -6.97 10.66 17.12
CA TYR A 208 -6.19 10.07 16.04
C TYR A 208 -7.11 9.68 14.87
N MET A 209 -6.67 9.93 13.63
CA MET A 209 -7.29 9.33 12.43
C MET A 209 -6.76 7.91 12.25
N ALA A 210 -7.36 6.97 12.98
CA ALA A 210 -6.90 5.60 13.00
C ALA A 210 -7.44 4.82 11.80
N PRO A 211 -6.61 4.06 11.05
CA PRO A 211 -7.14 3.07 10.12
C PRO A 211 -8.13 2.14 10.83
N LEU A 212 -9.33 1.95 10.29
CA LEU A 212 -10.37 1.19 10.98
C LEU A 212 -9.90 -0.22 11.35
N GLN A 213 -9.13 -0.88 10.48
CA GLN A 213 -8.56 -2.20 10.75
C GLN A 213 -7.58 -2.25 11.93
N THR A 214 -6.99 -1.12 12.31
CA THR A 214 -6.10 -1.03 13.47
C THR A 214 -6.84 -0.66 14.75
N ALA A 215 -7.99 0.00 14.64
CA ALA A 215 -8.73 0.55 15.78
C ALA A 215 -9.99 -0.25 16.16
N ILE A 216 -10.51 -1.10 15.27
CA ILE A 216 -11.82 -1.74 15.43
C ILE A 216 -11.95 -2.50 16.75
N SER A 217 -10.93 -3.27 17.16
CA SER A 217 -10.95 -4.00 18.43
C SER A 217 -10.93 -3.07 19.64
N GLN A 218 -10.26 -1.91 19.56
CA GLN A 218 -10.24 -0.92 20.64
C GLN A 218 -11.57 -0.16 20.75
N ILE A 219 -12.22 0.08 19.61
CA ILE A 219 -13.57 0.66 19.55
C ILE A 219 -14.58 -0.32 20.17
N GLN A 220 -14.57 -1.59 19.73
CA GLN A 220 -15.47 -2.63 20.23
C GLN A 220 -15.22 -2.95 21.71
N GLY A 221 -13.97 -2.94 22.14
CA GLY A 221 -13.58 -3.11 23.55
C GLY A 221 -13.82 -1.89 24.43
N GLY A 222 -14.36 -0.79 23.89
CA GLY A 222 -14.72 0.42 24.65
C GLY A 222 -13.53 1.20 25.19
N LYS A 223 -12.30 0.98 24.68
CA LYS A 223 -11.10 1.74 25.09
C LYS A 223 -11.02 3.10 24.41
N VAL A 224 -11.62 3.21 23.23
CA VAL A 224 -11.76 4.47 22.47
C VAL A 224 -13.18 4.63 21.97
N ARG A 225 -13.58 5.87 21.73
CA ARG A 225 -14.82 6.23 21.04
C ARG A 225 -14.47 6.74 19.64
N ALA A 226 -15.15 6.24 18.63
CA ALA A 226 -15.07 6.80 17.29
C ALA A 226 -16.13 7.89 17.11
N LEU A 227 -15.71 9.10 16.72
CA LEU A 227 -16.60 10.24 16.46
C LEU A 227 -17.08 10.29 15.01
N GLY A 228 -16.41 9.58 14.10
CA GLY A 228 -16.84 9.43 12.72
C GLY A 228 -15.86 8.63 11.88
N VAL A 229 -16.34 8.08 10.77
CA VAL A 229 -15.49 7.47 9.73
C VAL A 229 -15.32 8.40 8.52
N THR A 230 -14.19 8.29 7.85
CA THR A 230 -13.80 9.17 6.74
C THR A 230 -14.28 8.73 5.37
N SER A 231 -14.99 7.61 5.27
CA SER A 231 -15.59 7.13 4.01
C SER A 231 -16.90 7.85 3.69
N ALA A 232 -17.26 7.86 2.40
CA ALA A 232 -18.52 8.42 1.92
C ALA A 232 -19.77 7.74 2.52
N SER A 233 -19.67 6.45 2.83
CA SER A 233 -20.71 5.66 3.52
C SER A 233 -20.16 5.05 4.81
N ARG A 234 -21.05 4.66 5.74
CA ARG A 234 -20.63 3.98 6.98
C ARG A 234 -19.93 2.66 6.67
N ALA A 235 -18.95 2.32 7.48
CA ALA A 235 -18.22 1.07 7.33
C ALA A 235 -19.10 -0.12 7.74
N GLU A 236 -19.16 -1.18 6.93
CA GLU A 236 -19.92 -2.39 7.26
C GLU A 236 -19.46 -3.03 8.57
N ALA A 237 -18.16 -2.98 8.86
CA ALA A 237 -17.58 -3.50 10.10
C ALA A 237 -17.88 -2.63 11.34
N ALA A 238 -18.41 -1.41 11.14
CA ALA A 238 -18.79 -0.50 12.21
C ALA A 238 -19.99 0.39 11.83
N PRO A 239 -21.17 -0.22 11.58
CA PRO A 239 -22.32 0.46 10.96
C PRO A 239 -22.98 1.51 11.87
N THR A 240 -22.67 1.47 13.17
CA THR A 240 -23.16 2.41 14.17
C THR A 240 -22.38 3.72 14.19
N ILE A 241 -21.18 3.76 13.61
CA ILE A 241 -20.36 4.98 13.57
C ILE A 241 -20.81 5.82 12.37
N PRO A 242 -21.23 7.08 12.56
CA PRO A 242 -21.59 7.96 11.46
C PRO A 242 -20.39 8.30 10.60
N THR A 243 -20.62 8.72 9.35
CA THR A 243 -19.54 9.30 8.55
C THR A 243 -19.25 10.73 9.01
N ILE A 244 -18.06 11.26 8.72
CA ILE A 244 -17.77 12.68 8.90
C ILE A 244 -18.65 13.52 7.95
N ALA A 245 -18.92 13.01 6.75
CA ALA A 245 -19.80 13.68 5.78
C ALA A 245 -21.25 13.85 6.30
N GLU A 246 -21.81 12.83 6.95
CA GLU A 246 -23.13 12.86 7.61
C GLU A 246 -23.22 13.94 8.71
N GLN A 247 -22.07 14.40 9.22
CA GLN A 247 -21.97 15.33 10.34
C GLN A 247 -21.73 16.79 9.92
N GLY A 248 -22.01 17.12 8.65
CA GLY A 248 -21.94 18.49 8.14
C GLY A 248 -20.71 18.80 7.30
N PHE A 249 -19.91 17.79 6.96
CA PHE A 249 -18.71 17.91 6.13
C PHE A 249 -18.91 17.24 4.76
N SER A 250 -19.89 17.71 4.00
CA SER A 250 -20.24 17.16 2.69
C SER A 250 -19.02 16.99 1.78
N GLY A 251 -18.88 15.81 1.17
CA GLY A 251 -17.75 15.50 0.29
C GLY A 251 -16.46 15.07 1.00
N PHE A 252 -16.45 14.99 2.35
CA PHE A 252 -15.32 14.45 3.09
C PHE A 252 -15.14 12.96 2.79
N ASP A 253 -14.12 12.64 1.99
CA ASP A 253 -13.76 11.28 1.64
C ASP A 253 -12.24 11.12 1.52
N ILE A 254 -11.64 10.47 2.51
CA ILE A 254 -10.23 10.08 2.47
C ILE A 254 -10.09 8.70 3.09
N GLY A 255 -9.47 7.77 2.37
CA GLY A 255 -9.36 6.38 2.79
C GLY A 255 -7.92 5.95 2.92
N LEU A 256 -7.69 4.96 3.78
CA LEU A 256 -6.51 4.11 3.65
C LEU A 256 -6.75 3.14 2.50
N TRP A 257 -5.71 2.89 1.73
CA TRP A 257 -5.60 1.71 0.88
C TRP A 257 -4.18 1.16 1.00
N VAL A 258 -4.04 -0.12 0.69
CA VAL A 258 -2.76 -0.84 0.74
C VAL A 258 -2.52 -1.42 -0.65
N GLY A 259 -1.37 -1.08 -1.24
CA GLY A 259 -0.95 -1.56 -2.54
C GLY A 259 0.27 -2.48 -2.48
N VAL A 260 0.53 -3.14 -3.61
CA VAL A 260 1.74 -3.92 -3.87
C VAL A 260 2.47 -3.34 -5.06
N TRP A 261 3.78 -3.20 -4.94
CA TRP A 261 4.67 -2.81 -6.03
C TRP A 261 5.83 -3.80 -6.19
N ALA A 262 6.40 -3.83 -7.38
CA ALA A 262 7.65 -4.52 -7.69
C ALA A 262 8.64 -3.54 -8.35
N PRO A 263 9.97 -3.82 -8.35
CA PRO A 263 10.93 -3.03 -9.11
C PRO A 263 10.51 -2.89 -10.58
N SER A 264 10.72 -1.72 -11.19
CA SER A 264 10.13 -1.39 -12.50
C SER A 264 10.62 -2.27 -13.65
N ALA A 265 11.82 -2.82 -13.56
CA ALA A 265 12.37 -3.74 -14.56
C ALA A 265 11.86 -5.19 -14.41
N THR A 266 10.94 -5.46 -13.49
CA THR A 266 10.41 -6.83 -13.27
C THR A 266 9.73 -7.33 -14.56
N PRO A 267 10.05 -8.54 -15.05
CA PRO A 267 9.48 -9.07 -16.28
C PRO A 267 7.95 -9.04 -16.29
N GLN A 268 7.36 -8.60 -17.42
CA GLN A 268 5.92 -8.45 -17.56
C GLN A 268 5.14 -9.72 -17.20
N ALA A 269 5.66 -10.90 -17.56
CA ALA A 269 5.03 -12.17 -17.24
C ALA A 269 4.99 -12.44 -15.72
N ILE A 270 6.00 -12.01 -14.96
CA ILE A 270 6.02 -12.10 -13.49
C ILE A 270 5.02 -11.11 -12.89
N LEU A 271 4.96 -9.88 -13.39
CA LEU A 271 3.98 -8.87 -12.96
C LEU A 271 2.54 -9.35 -13.16
N GLN A 272 2.24 -9.94 -14.32
CA GLN A 272 0.92 -10.53 -14.61
C GLN A 272 0.59 -11.70 -13.68
N LYS A 273 1.56 -12.58 -13.42
CA LYS A 273 1.39 -13.71 -12.51
C LYS A 273 1.15 -13.22 -11.07
N LEU A 274 1.93 -12.26 -10.60
CA LEU A 274 1.76 -11.62 -9.29
C LEU A 274 0.35 -11.00 -9.14
N ASN A 275 -0.09 -10.20 -10.11
CA ASN A 275 -1.42 -9.60 -10.07
C ASN A 275 -2.53 -10.67 -10.03
N THR A 276 -2.40 -11.71 -10.87
CA THR A 276 -3.36 -12.82 -10.92
C THR A 276 -3.41 -13.59 -9.61
N ASP A 277 -2.26 -13.92 -9.04
CA ASP A 277 -2.16 -14.70 -7.81
C ASP A 277 -2.62 -13.90 -6.59
N ILE A 278 -2.33 -12.59 -6.53
CA ILE A 278 -2.86 -11.69 -5.50
C ILE A 278 -4.39 -11.60 -5.64
N ASN A 279 -4.93 -11.41 -6.84
CA ASN A 279 -6.38 -11.38 -7.04
C ASN A 279 -7.05 -12.71 -6.66
N ARG A 280 -6.38 -13.85 -6.87
CA ARG A 280 -6.84 -15.16 -6.39
C ARG A 280 -6.86 -15.22 -4.85
N ALA A 281 -5.79 -14.76 -4.21
CA ALA A 281 -5.72 -14.69 -2.75
C ALA A 281 -6.82 -13.79 -2.15
N LEU A 282 -7.08 -12.62 -2.76
CA LEU A 282 -8.21 -11.75 -2.39
C LEU A 282 -9.59 -12.40 -2.63
N GLY A 283 -9.65 -13.39 -3.53
CA GLY A 283 -10.84 -14.19 -3.79
C GLY A 283 -11.10 -15.29 -2.75
N ASP A 284 -10.10 -15.65 -1.96
CA ASP A 284 -10.14 -16.72 -0.95
C ASP A 284 -11.13 -16.40 0.18
N SER A 285 -11.86 -17.41 0.65
CA SER A 285 -12.88 -17.24 1.68
C SER A 285 -12.29 -16.86 3.05
N GLU A 286 -11.11 -17.38 3.40
CA GLU A 286 -10.43 -17.02 4.64
C GLU A 286 -9.97 -15.56 4.58
N VAL A 287 -9.39 -15.14 3.46
CA VAL A 287 -8.96 -13.74 3.25
C VAL A 287 -10.16 -12.80 3.31
N LYS A 288 -11.25 -13.11 2.58
CA LYS A 288 -12.50 -12.32 2.64
C LYS A 288 -13.05 -12.20 4.06
N SER A 289 -13.08 -13.29 4.81
CA SER A 289 -13.57 -13.28 6.19
C SER A 289 -12.68 -12.44 7.11
N ALA A 290 -11.36 -12.60 7.01
CA ALA A 290 -10.40 -11.86 7.81
C ALA A 290 -10.46 -10.35 7.49
N TYR A 291 -10.58 -9.99 6.21
CA TYR A 291 -10.69 -8.61 5.76
C TYR A 291 -12.01 -7.97 6.20
N ALA A 292 -13.14 -8.66 6.06
CA ALA A 292 -14.43 -8.18 6.53
C ALA A 292 -14.42 -7.88 8.05
N LYS A 293 -13.86 -8.80 8.85
CA LYS A 293 -13.70 -8.60 10.31
C LYS A 293 -12.80 -7.42 10.65
N ALA A 294 -11.80 -7.16 9.80
CA ALA A 294 -10.89 -6.03 9.94
C ALA A 294 -11.46 -4.73 9.34
N GLY A 295 -12.61 -4.74 8.67
CA GLY A 295 -13.14 -3.56 7.96
C GLY A 295 -12.31 -3.15 6.74
N ILE A 296 -11.68 -4.13 6.08
CA ILE A 296 -10.97 -3.94 4.81
C ILE A 296 -11.90 -4.36 3.67
N THR A 297 -12.15 -3.44 2.75
CA THR A 297 -12.91 -3.67 1.52
C THR A 297 -11.98 -4.14 0.41
N ILE A 298 -12.34 -5.25 -0.21
CA ILE A 298 -11.62 -5.82 -1.35
C ILE A 298 -12.18 -5.21 -2.64
N LYS A 299 -11.28 -4.72 -3.50
CA LYS A 299 -11.62 -4.31 -4.86
C LYS A 299 -10.53 -4.82 -5.81
N PRO A 300 -10.67 -6.03 -6.36
CA PRO A 300 -9.67 -6.61 -7.24
C PRO A 300 -9.50 -5.71 -8.47
N MET A 301 -8.24 -5.53 -8.89
CA MET A 301 -7.89 -4.71 -10.05
C MET A 301 -6.87 -5.46 -10.90
N ASN A 302 -6.97 -5.35 -12.21
CA ASN A 302 -5.87 -5.71 -13.10
C ASN A 302 -4.73 -4.67 -13.02
N LEU A 303 -3.62 -4.92 -13.72
CA LEU A 303 -2.45 -4.02 -13.69
C LEU A 303 -2.79 -2.59 -14.16
N ALA A 304 -3.53 -2.45 -15.25
CA ALA A 304 -3.87 -1.13 -15.81
C ALA A 304 -4.85 -0.36 -14.90
N GLU A 305 -5.81 -1.06 -14.28
CA GLU A 305 -6.72 -0.49 -13.29
C GLU A 305 -5.96 -0.06 -12.03
N THR A 306 -4.99 -0.85 -11.59
CA THR A 306 -4.13 -0.54 -10.44
C THR A 306 -3.32 0.73 -10.72
N GLU A 307 -2.67 0.82 -11.88
CA GLU A 307 -1.93 2.02 -12.26
C GLU A 307 -2.86 3.26 -12.27
N LYS A 308 -4.01 3.17 -12.94
CA LYS A 308 -4.98 4.26 -13.00
C LYS A 308 -5.43 4.70 -11.61
N PHE A 309 -5.69 3.74 -10.72
CA PHE A 309 -6.06 4.01 -9.33
C PHE A 309 -4.94 4.77 -8.60
N VAL A 310 -3.69 4.28 -8.65
CA VAL A 310 -2.56 4.92 -7.97
C VAL A 310 -2.34 6.34 -8.49
N ARG A 311 -2.41 6.59 -9.80
CA ARG A 311 -2.28 7.95 -10.37
C ARG A 311 -3.40 8.89 -9.93
N SER A 312 -4.64 8.37 -9.84
CA SER A 312 -5.77 9.16 -9.34
C SER A 312 -5.60 9.53 -7.86
N GLU A 313 -5.06 8.61 -7.05
CA GLU A 313 -4.80 8.85 -5.65
C GLU A 313 -3.65 9.83 -5.45
N ILE A 314 -2.56 9.74 -6.22
CA ILE A 314 -1.49 10.76 -6.19
C ILE A 314 -2.06 12.15 -6.45
N SER A 315 -2.93 12.28 -7.45
CA SER A 315 -3.57 13.55 -7.79
C SER A 315 -4.47 14.06 -6.66
N LYS A 316 -5.26 13.18 -6.06
CA LYS A 316 -6.13 13.48 -4.89
C LYS A 316 -5.30 13.96 -3.70
N TYR A 317 -4.28 13.21 -3.31
CA TYR A 317 -3.42 13.54 -2.16
C TYR A 317 -2.60 14.81 -2.39
N THR A 318 -2.14 15.06 -3.63
CA THR A 318 -1.47 16.32 -3.98
C THR A 318 -2.40 17.51 -3.81
N LYS A 319 -3.66 17.38 -4.23
CA LYS A 319 -4.67 18.42 -4.02
C LYS A 319 -4.91 18.66 -2.52
N ILE A 320 -5.09 17.58 -1.75
CA ILE A 320 -5.30 17.66 -0.30
C ILE A 320 -4.14 18.36 0.40
N ALA A 321 -2.89 17.97 0.12
CA ALA A 321 -1.72 18.58 0.74
C ALA A 321 -1.60 20.08 0.41
N LYS A 322 -1.83 20.45 -0.87
CA LYS A 322 -1.85 21.84 -1.31
C LYS A 322 -2.94 22.65 -0.61
N ASP A 323 -4.17 22.12 -0.58
CA ASP A 323 -5.28 22.77 0.09
C ASP A 323 -4.93 22.98 1.56
N ALA A 324 -4.41 21.95 2.24
CA ALA A 324 -4.07 21.97 3.67
C ALA A 324 -2.85 22.84 4.05
N GLY A 325 -2.20 23.49 3.08
CA GLY A 325 -1.00 24.28 3.33
C GLY A 325 0.15 23.43 3.89
N ILE A 326 0.17 22.13 3.58
CA ILE A 326 1.25 21.24 3.98
C ILE A 326 2.42 21.56 3.07
N GLU A 327 3.35 22.35 3.58
CA GLU A 327 4.59 22.65 2.89
C GLU A 327 5.46 21.38 2.81
N PRO A 328 5.93 21.01 1.61
CA PRO A 328 6.86 19.91 1.49
C PRO A 328 8.09 20.16 2.36
N GLN A 329 8.53 19.14 3.08
CA GLN A 329 9.72 19.19 3.94
C GLN A 329 10.97 18.74 3.17
#